data_AF-A0A0H5BP51-F1
#
_entry.id   AF-A0A0H5BP51-F1
#
_cell.length_a   1.000
_cell.length_b   1.000
_cell.length_c   1.000
_cell.angle_alpha   90.00
_cell.angle_beta   90.00
_cell.angle_gamma   90.00
#
_symmetry.space_group_name_H-M   'P 1'
#
loop_
_entity.id
_entity.type
_entity.pdbx_description
1 polymer ?
#
loop_
_entity_poly.entity_id
_entity_poly.type
_entity_poly.pdbx_seq_one_letter_code
_entity_poly.pdbx_strand_id
1 'polypeptide(L)'
;MDIVSESLQPSRYVLTNNVGIAGGLAWELKRSDIIMFDKQGELKYGLDWPDAQGSFVSQAGFADWLAAHRQQGPVSLVLLMDKGESMLDLPLPKPDNAYELGRVVFLQYLPQ
;
A
#
# COMPACT_ATOMS: atom_id res chain seq x y z
N MET A 1 -0.24 5.59 -21.60
CA MET A 1 -1.25 4.83 -20.84
C MET A 1 -0.52 4.17 -19.70
N ASP A 2 -0.42 4.90 -18.60
CA ASP A 2 0.23 4.43 -17.38
C ASP A 2 -0.72 3.44 -16.71
N ILE A 3 -0.54 2.15 -17.03
CA ILE A 3 -1.35 1.02 -16.53
C ILE A 3 -1.50 1.07 -15.00
N VAL A 4 -0.46 1.54 -14.32
CA VAL A 4 -0.43 1.75 -12.86
C VAL A 4 -1.43 2.83 -12.45
N SER A 5 -1.43 3.99 -13.10
CA SER A 5 -2.38 5.08 -12.83
C SER A 5 -3.82 4.68 -13.12
N GLU A 6 -4.06 3.98 -14.23
CA GLU A 6 -5.39 3.47 -14.60
C GLU A 6 -5.92 2.41 -13.60
N SER A 7 -5.02 1.63 -12.99
CA SER A 7 -5.38 0.65 -11.95
C SER A 7 -5.56 1.29 -10.57
N LEU A 8 -4.83 2.39 -10.29
CA LEU A 8 -4.87 3.11 -9.01
C LEU A 8 -6.09 4.03 -8.87
N GLN A 9 -6.52 4.69 -9.94
CA GLN A 9 -7.67 5.61 -9.90
C GLN A 9 -8.97 4.97 -9.38
N PRO A 10 -9.37 3.75 -9.80
CA PRO A 10 -10.56 3.10 -9.27
C PRO A 10 -10.35 2.41 -7.91
N SER A 11 -9.14 2.43 -7.36
CA SER A 11 -8.85 1.75 -6.10
C SER A 11 -9.51 2.48 -4.94
N ARG A 12 -10.29 1.76 -4.13
CA ARG A 12 -10.91 2.31 -2.93
C ARG A 12 -9.83 2.70 -1.92
N TYR A 13 -8.80 1.88 -1.77
CA TYR A 13 -7.68 2.12 -0.88
C TYR A 13 -6.35 2.10 -1.63
N VAL A 14 -5.48 3.05 -1.31
CA VAL A 14 -4.12 3.12 -1.84
C VAL A 14 -3.14 3.24 -0.69
N LEU A 15 -2.21 2.28 -0.61
CA LEU A 15 -1.24 2.15 0.46
C LEU A 15 0.19 2.31 -0.06
N THR A 16 1.09 2.91 0.72
CA THR A 16 2.52 2.99 0.38
C THR A 16 3.43 3.08 1.61
N ASN A 17 4.64 2.55 1.51
CA ASN A 17 5.66 2.64 2.57
C ASN A 17 6.63 3.82 2.42
N ASN A 18 6.36 4.73 1.49
CA ASN A 18 7.25 5.85 1.23
C ASN A 18 6.48 7.16 1.16
N VAL A 19 6.86 8.12 1.99
CA VAL A 19 6.21 9.44 2.07
C VAL A 19 6.33 10.27 0.78
N GLY A 20 7.42 10.11 0.03
CA GLY A 20 7.60 10.76 -1.28
C GLY A 20 6.66 10.19 -2.33
N ILE A 21 6.52 8.86 -2.37
CA ILE A 21 5.52 8.19 -3.20
C ILE A 21 4.10 8.59 -2.77
N ALA A 22 3.83 8.67 -1.47
CA ALA A 22 2.52 9.10 -0.95
C ALA A 22 2.13 10.48 -1.46
N GLY A 23 3.06 11.45 -1.39
CA GLY A 23 2.84 12.79 -1.91
C GLY A 23 2.60 12.82 -3.42
N GLY A 24 3.39 12.05 -4.18
CA GLY A 24 3.20 11.91 -5.63
C GLY A 24 1.84 11.30 -5.99
N LEU A 25 1.46 10.20 -5.34
CA LEU A 25 0.16 9.54 -5.54
C LEU A 25 -1.01 10.45 -5.17
N ALA A 26 -0.90 11.18 -4.06
CA ALA A 26 -1.94 12.11 -3.63
C ALA A 26 -2.19 13.21 -4.69
N TRP A 27 -1.11 13.75 -5.25
CA TRP A 27 -1.17 14.75 -6.31
C TRP A 27 -1.76 14.18 -7.62
N GLU A 28 -1.20 13.08 -8.12
CA GLU A 28 -1.59 12.48 -9.40
C GLU A 28 -3.03 11.95 -9.39
N LEU A 29 -3.43 11.30 -8.30
CA LEU A 29 -4.77 10.72 -8.14
C LEU A 29 -5.78 11.73 -7.57
N LYS A 30 -5.34 12.96 -7.24
CA LYS A 30 -6.15 14.02 -6.63
C LYS A 30 -6.91 13.53 -5.38
N ARG A 31 -6.24 12.78 -4.51
CA ARG A 31 -6.84 12.18 -3.31
C ARG A 31 -5.95 12.42 -2.09
N SER A 32 -6.56 12.56 -0.92
CA SER A 32 -5.86 12.87 0.35
C SER A 32 -5.85 11.71 1.34
N ASP A 33 -6.40 10.57 0.97
CA ASP A 33 -6.60 9.38 1.80
C ASP A 33 -5.59 8.26 1.44
N ILE A 34 -4.34 8.65 1.10
CA ILE A 34 -3.24 7.70 0.95
C ILE A 34 -2.84 7.17 2.32
N ILE A 35 -2.81 5.85 2.45
CA ILE A 35 -2.53 5.15 3.71
C ILE A 35 -1.05 4.75 3.75
N MET A 36 -0.40 4.98 4.88
CA MET A 36 0.98 4.52 5.09
C MET A 36 0.99 3.02 5.39
N PHE A 37 1.86 2.29 4.70
CA PHE A 37 2.11 0.87 4.92
C PHE A 37 3.49 0.68 5.54
N ASP A 38 3.59 -0.09 6.60
CA ASP A 38 4.86 -0.31 7.29
C ASP A 38 5.35 -1.74 7.13
N LYS A 39 6.52 -1.90 6.50
CA LYS A 39 7.14 -3.21 6.23
C LYS A 39 7.84 -3.76 7.46
N GLN A 40 8.56 -2.91 8.18
CA GLN A 40 9.25 -3.32 9.39
C GLN A 40 8.32 -2.98 10.54
N GLY A 41 8.12 -3.84 11.53
CA GLY A 41 7.39 -3.46 12.75
C GLY A 41 8.16 -2.44 13.61
N GLU A 42 8.65 -1.35 13.00
CA GLU A 42 9.61 -0.39 13.56
C GLU A 42 8.96 0.73 14.38
N LEU A 43 7.66 0.63 14.66
CA LEU A 43 7.05 1.37 15.75
C LEU A 43 7.32 0.69 17.10
N LYS A 44 8.61 0.53 17.45
CA LYS A 44 9.03 0.29 18.84
C LYS A 44 9.51 1.55 19.55
N TYR A 45 9.75 2.65 18.85
CA TYR A 45 10.15 3.90 19.50
C TYR A 45 9.46 5.11 18.91
N GLY A 46 8.53 5.67 19.70
CA GLY A 46 8.10 7.05 19.61
C GLY A 46 7.14 7.33 18.47
N LEU A 47 5.86 7.11 18.70
CA LEU A 47 4.82 8.13 18.55
C LEU A 47 3.48 7.47 18.86
N ASP A 48 2.98 7.76 20.06
CA ASP A 48 1.55 7.94 20.30
C ASP A 48 1.04 8.88 19.21
N TRP A 49 0.56 8.34 18.08
CA TRP A 49 -0.28 9.08 17.13
C TRP A 49 -1.72 8.80 17.56
N PRO A 50 -2.36 9.69 18.35
CA PRO A 50 -3.67 9.41 18.93
C PRO A 50 -4.79 9.38 17.89
N ASP A 51 -4.49 9.64 16.61
CA ASP A 51 -5.47 9.90 15.53
C ASP A 51 -5.16 9.18 14.21
N ALA A 52 -4.32 8.13 14.19
CA ALA A 52 -4.05 7.36 12.96
C ALA A 52 -5.15 6.33 12.62
N GLN A 53 -6.41 6.59 12.98
CA GLN A 53 -7.54 5.73 12.63
C GLN A 53 -7.83 5.83 11.13
N GLY A 54 -7.10 5.05 10.33
CA GLY A 54 -7.30 4.92 8.89
C GLY A 54 -6.15 5.39 7.99
N SER A 55 -5.08 5.97 8.55
CA SER A 55 -3.93 6.45 7.76
C SER A 55 -2.70 5.54 7.83
N PHE A 56 -2.78 4.40 8.53
CA PHE A 56 -1.66 3.49 8.71
C PHE A 56 -2.10 2.02 8.78
N VAL A 57 -1.32 1.13 8.14
CA VAL A 57 -1.48 -0.32 8.20
C VAL A 57 -0.10 -0.97 8.29
N SER A 58 0.12 -1.80 9.32
CA SER A 58 1.36 -2.57 9.45
C SER A 58 1.32 -3.83 8.58
N GLN A 59 2.48 -4.30 8.13
CA GLN A 59 2.59 -5.54 7.36
C GLN A 59 2.01 -6.75 8.12
N ALA A 60 2.25 -6.83 9.44
CA ALA A 60 1.73 -7.90 10.28
C ALA A 60 0.19 -7.88 10.37
N GLY A 61 -0.43 -6.70 10.40
CA GLY A 61 -1.89 -6.54 10.45
C GLY A 61 -2.55 -6.45 9.08
N PHE A 62 -1.77 -6.43 7.99
CA PHE A 62 -2.29 -6.16 6.66
C PHE A 62 -3.24 -7.25 6.17
N ALA A 63 -2.99 -8.52 6.49
CA ALA A 63 -3.86 -9.62 6.06
C ALA A 63 -5.29 -9.47 6.62
N ASP A 64 -5.41 -9.21 7.92
CA ASP A 64 -6.70 -8.96 8.58
C ASP A 64 -7.35 -7.66 8.08
N TRP A 65 -6.55 -6.59 7.95
CA TRP A 65 -7.03 -5.32 7.43
C TRP A 65 -7.56 -5.48 5.99
N LEU A 66 -6.84 -6.18 5.13
CA LEU A 66 -7.22 -6.43 3.74
C LEU A 66 -8.56 -7.19 3.67
N ALA A 67 -8.73 -8.23 4.49
CA ALA A 67 -9.95 -9.02 4.52
C ALA A 67 -11.19 -8.17 4.87
N ALA A 68 -11.04 -7.22 5.80
CA ALA A 68 -12.13 -6.32 6.21
C ALA A 68 -12.43 -5.20 5.20
N HIS A 69 -11.43 -4.76 4.42
CA HIS A 69 -11.55 -3.55 3.59
C HIS A 69 -11.74 -3.83 2.10
N ARG A 70 -11.19 -4.93 1.56
CA ARG A 70 -11.25 -5.22 0.10
C ARG A 70 -12.66 -5.45 -0.43
N GLN A 71 -13.63 -5.74 0.45
CA GLN A 71 -15.05 -5.84 0.10
C GLN A 71 -15.62 -4.51 -0.41
N GLN A 72 -15.03 -3.38 0.01
CA GLN A 72 -15.51 -2.04 -0.36
C GLN A 72 -14.97 -1.56 -1.70
N GLY A 73 -14.04 -2.30 -2.31
CA GLY A 73 -13.41 -1.97 -3.58
C GLY A 73 -11.94 -2.38 -3.64
N PRO A 74 -11.28 -2.19 -4.80
CA PRO A 74 -9.89 -2.61 -4.97
C PRO A 74 -8.95 -1.94 -3.98
N VAL A 75 -8.00 -2.71 -3.48
CA VAL A 75 -6.92 -2.26 -2.60
C VAL A 75 -5.63 -2.32 -3.40
N SER A 76 -4.93 -1.20 -3.50
CA SER A 76 -3.64 -1.13 -4.22
C SER A 76 -2.51 -0.72 -3.28
N LEU A 77 -1.37 -1.40 -3.38
CA LEU A 77 -0.13 -1.07 -2.67
C LEU A 77 0.90 -0.62 -3.69
N VAL A 78 1.59 0.48 -3.39
CA VAL A 78 2.78 0.95 -4.12
C VAL A 78 3.94 0.97 -3.13
N LEU A 79 4.78 -0.05 -3.18
CA LEU A 79 5.86 -0.23 -2.21
C LEU A 79 7.21 0.06 -2.84
N LEU A 80 8.05 0.80 -2.13
CA LEU A 80 9.47 0.90 -2.41
C LEU A 80 10.19 -0.26 -1.71
N MET A 81 10.91 -1.07 -2.49
CA MET A 81 11.70 -2.21 -2.06
C MET A 81 13.11 -1.78 -1.67
N ASP A 82 13.63 -2.42 -0.64
CA ASP A 82 15.04 -2.29 -0.30
C ASP A 82 15.92 -2.91 -1.38
N LYS A 83 17.19 -2.52 -1.41
CA LYS A 83 18.12 -3.01 -2.43
C LYS A 83 18.34 -4.52 -2.25
N GLY A 84 17.90 -5.30 -3.24
CA GLY A 84 18.02 -6.75 -3.24
C GLY A 84 16.87 -7.49 -2.56
N GLU A 85 15.85 -6.77 -2.08
CA GLU A 85 14.59 -7.35 -1.60
C GLU A 85 13.69 -7.69 -2.79
N SER A 86 13.10 -8.89 -2.82
CA SER A 86 12.10 -9.26 -3.83
C SER A 86 10.68 -9.09 -3.29
N MET A 87 9.74 -8.78 -4.18
CA MET A 87 8.32 -8.78 -3.85
C MET A 87 7.87 -10.13 -3.28
N LEU A 88 8.47 -11.22 -3.75
CA LEU A 88 8.16 -12.59 -3.33
C LEU A 88 8.52 -12.87 -1.86
N ASP A 89 9.43 -12.08 -1.29
CA ASP A 89 9.88 -12.23 0.09
C ASP A 89 8.95 -11.50 1.08
N LEU A 90 8.01 -10.68 0.58
CA LEU A 90 7.06 -9.99 1.42
C LEU A 90 6.05 -10.99 1.99
N PRO A 91 5.88 -11.10 3.32
CA PRO A 91 4.78 -11.86 3.93
C PRO A 91 3.43 -11.14 3.73
N LEU A 92 3.01 -11.03 2.47
CA LEU A 92 1.74 -10.46 2.05
C LEU A 92 0.86 -11.56 1.43
N PRO A 93 -0.47 -11.44 1.54
CA PRO A 93 -1.37 -12.29 0.76
C PRO A 93 -1.04 -12.23 -0.73
N LYS A 94 -1.34 -13.30 -1.47
CA LYS A 94 -1.12 -13.31 -2.91
C LYS A 94 -1.98 -12.21 -3.57
N PRO A 95 -1.40 -11.27 -4.33
CA PRO A 95 -2.17 -10.25 -5.04
C PRO A 95 -2.84 -10.82 -6.28
N ASP A 96 -3.91 -10.17 -6.72
CA ASP A 96 -4.61 -10.48 -7.96
C ASP A 96 -3.81 -9.95 -9.17
N ASN A 97 -3.26 -8.73 -9.06
CA ASN A 97 -2.34 -8.16 -10.03
C ASN A 97 -1.05 -7.68 -9.35
N ALA A 98 0.09 -7.88 -10.01
CA ALA A 98 1.38 -7.39 -9.53
C ALA A 98 2.26 -6.90 -10.68
N TYR A 99 2.92 -5.77 -10.49
CA TYR A 99 3.90 -5.21 -11.43
C TYR A 99 5.14 -4.74 -10.68
N GLU A 100 6.32 -5.09 -11.19
CA GLU A 100 7.59 -4.62 -10.65
C GLU A 100 8.24 -3.63 -11.61
N LEU A 101 8.57 -2.44 -11.11
CA LEU A 101 9.23 -1.37 -11.84
C LEU A 101 10.51 -0.96 -11.10
N GLY A 102 11.59 -1.70 -11.35
CA GLY A 102 12.86 -1.51 -10.65
C GLY A 102 12.72 -1.85 -9.16
N ARG A 103 12.72 -0.83 -8.30
CA ARG A 103 12.50 -0.99 -6.84
C ARG A 103 11.09 -0.65 -6.41
N VAL A 104 10.22 -0.19 -7.31
CA VAL A 104 8.83 0.09 -6.97
C VAL A 104 8.00 -1.10 -7.40
N VAL A 105 7.22 -1.66 -6.47
CA VAL A 105 6.29 -2.75 -6.76
C VAL A 105 4.88 -2.26 -6.55
N PHE A 106 4.02 -2.60 -7.51
CA PHE A 106 2.59 -2.37 -7.44
C PHE A 106 1.89 -3.70 -7.20
N LEU A 107 1.03 -3.75 -6.18
CA LEU A 107 0.20 -4.89 -5.84
C LEU A 107 -1.25 -4.45 -5.84
N GLN A 108 -2.15 -5.26 -6.39
CA GLN A 108 -3.58 -5.01 -6.32
C GLN A 108 -4.32 -6.24 -5.85
N TYR A 109 -5.28 -5.98 -4.97
CA TYR A 109 -6.24 -6.95 -4.47
C TYR A 109 -7.63 -6.51 -4.88
N LEU A 110 -8.33 -7.33 -5.65
CA LEU A 110 -9.68 -7.09 -6.08
C LEU A 110 -10.68 -7.51 -4.98
N PRO A 111 -11.91 -6.97 -5.00
CA PRO A 111 -12.98 -7.47 -4.14
C PRO A 111 -13.21 -8.97 -4.34
N GLN A 112 -13.48 -9.70 -3.27
CA GLN A 112 -13.75 -11.16 -3.30
C GLN A 112 -15.01 -11.51 -2.53
#